data_AF-A0A8X6QI01-F1
#
_entry.id   AF-A0A8X6QI01-F1
#
_cell.length_a   1.000
_cell.length_b   1.000
_cell.length_c   1.000
_cell.angle_alpha   90.00
_cell.angle_beta   90.00
_cell.angle_gamma   90.00
#
_symmetry.space_group_name_H-M   'P 1'
#
loop_
_entity.id
_entity.type
_entity.pdbx_description
1 polymer ?
#
loop_
_entity_poly.entity_id
_entity_poly.type
_entity_poly.pdbx_seq_one_letter_code
_entity_poly.pdbx_strand_id
1 'polypeptide(L)'
;MTEKNFQEAFDLLCATGGKGDKLTFDSIKQWFKQAGVIGMELGITDSEVQSAFEKAAKDQKEADFSQVKELLTTLGNEKKIDPTELMEKLASTSPPKTTQGADPGAKVGKGTM
;
A
#
# COMPACT_ATOMS: atom_id res chain seq x y z
N MET A 1 -6.63 -13.90 1.97
CA MET A 1 -5.28 -13.75 1.38
C MET A 1 -4.84 -12.28 1.31
N THR A 2 -5.77 -11.33 1.41
CA THR A 2 -5.53 -9.88 1.26
C THR A 2 -4.57 -9.27 2.28
N GLU A 3 -4.70 -9.56 3.57
CA GLU A 3 -3.87 -8.92 4.60
C GLU A 3 -2.40 -9.33 4.53
N LYS A 4 -2.10 -10.62 4.26
CA LYS A 4 -0.72 -11.10 4.14
C LYS A 4 0.00 -10.45 2.95
N ASN A 5 -0.62 -10.42 1.78
CA ASN A 5 -0.02 -9.79 0.60
C ASN A 5 0.18 -8.28 0.80
N PHE A 6 -0.76 -7.62 1.48
CA PHE A 6 -0.63 -6.21 1.85
C PHE A 6 0.53 -5.97 2.82
N GLN A 7 0.72 -6.84 3.81
CA GLN A 7 1.86 -6.78 4.73
C GLN A 7 3.19 -7.01 4.00
N GLU A 8 3.26 -7.96 3.08
CA GLU A 8 4.48 -8.22 2.29
C GLU A 8 4.82 -7.03 1.37
N ALA A 9 3.81 -6.38 0.77
CA ALA A 9 4.02 -5.15 -0.01
C ALA A 9 4.53 -3.99 0.86
N PHE A 10 3.97 -3.82 2.06
CA PHE A 10 4.43 -2.83 3.03
C PHE A 10 5.87 -3.10 3.47
N ASP A 11 6.20 -4.34 3.83
CA ASP A 11 7.55 -4.74 4.27
C ASP A 11 8.58 -4.49 3.15
N LEU A 12 8.24 -4.82 1.91
CA LEU A 12 9.10 -4.58 0.76
C LEU A 12 9.31 -3.09 0.50
N LEU A 13 8.29 -2.25 0.67
CA LEU A 13 8.44 -0.79 0.61
C LEU A 13 9.32 -0.26 1.75
N CYS A 14 9.18 -0.80 2.95
CA CYS A 14 10.01 -0.48 4.11
C CYS A 14 11.48 -0.83 3.84
N ALA A 15 11.74 -2.01 3.27
CA ALA A 15 13.08 -2.47 2.90
C ALA A 15 13.71 -1.66 1.74
N THR A 16 12.90 -1.17 0.79
CA THR A 16 13.39 -0.49 -0.42
C THR A 16 13.51 1.03 -0.28
N GLY A 17 12.65 1.65 0.53
CA GLY A 17 12.57 3.11 0.65
C GLY A 17 12.13 3.64 2.01
N GLY A 18 11.93 2.77 3.00
CA GLY A 18 11.58 3.15 4.38
C GLY A 18 12.79 3.28 5.30
N LYS A 19 12.54 3.81 6.50
CA LYS A 19 13.49 3.77 7.63
C LYS A 19 13.08 2.64 8.56
N GLY A 20 13.54 1.42 8.29
CA GLY A 20 13.17 0.25 9.08
C GLY A 20 11.70 -0.13 8.84
N ASP A 21 10.95 -0.41 9.90
CA ASP A 21 9.56 -0.92 9.85
C ASP A 21 8.48 0.15 9.61
N LYS A 22 8.86 1.37 9.19
CA LYS A 22 7.95 2.49 8.95
C LYS A 22 8.14 3.12 7.58
N LEU A 23 7.03 3.59 7.02
CA LEU A 23 7.00 4.34 5.77
C LEU A 23 6.76 5.83 6.04
N THR A 24 7.47 6.68 5.31
CA THR A 24 7.21 8.12 5.36
C THR A 24 5.91 8.46 4.62
N PHE A 25 5.30 9.60 4.97
CA PHE A 25 4.12 10.09 4.26
C PHE A 25 4.33 10.16 2.73
N ASP A 26 5.51 10.61 2.29
CA ASP A 26 5.84 10.69 0.87
C ASP A 26 5.85 9.30 0.21
N SER A 27 6.50 8.31 0.85
CA SER A 27 6.52 6.92 0.37
C SER A 27 5.12 6.34 0.25
N ILE A 28 4.25 6.56 1.25
CA ILE A 28 2.86 6.09 1.26
C ILE A 28 2.06 6.77 0.14
N LYS A 29 2.22 8.07 -0.01
CA LYS A 29 1.56 8.84 -1.06
C LYS A 29 1.96 8.37 -2.46
N GLN A 30 3.25 8.11 -2.69
CA GLN A 30 3.73 7.53 -3.94
C GLN A 30 3.15 6.13 -4.16
N TRP A 31 3.18 5.28 -3.13
CA TRP A 31 2.60 3.93 -3.21
C TRP A 31 1.12 3.96 -3.57
N PHE A 32 0.35 4.87 -2.97
CA PHE A 32 -1.08 5.01 -3.23
C PHE A 32 -1.36 5.53 -4.64
N LYS A 33 -0.52 6.42 -5.18
CA LYS A 33 -0.60 6.85 -6.58
C LYS A 33 -0.29 5.70 -7.54
N GLN A 34 0.76 4.93 -7.26
CA GLN A 34 1.13 3.77 -8.06
C GLN A 34 0.02 2.71 -8.04
N ALA A 35 -0.65 2.54 -6.90
CA ALA A 35 -1.74 1.59 -6.69
C ALA A 35 -3.05 2.01 -7.37
N GLY A 36 -3.13 3.24 -7.91
CA GLY A 36 -4.38 3.83 -8.38
C GLY A 36 -5.35 4.19 -7.25
N VAL A 37 -4.92 4.11 -5.99
CA VAL A 37 -5.72 4.51 -4.84
C VAL A 37 -5.95 6.02 -4.87
N ILE A 38 -4.88 6.81 -5.04
CA ILE A 38 -4.98 8.24 -5.30
C ILE A 38 -5.12 8.45 -6.80
N GLY A 39 -6.27 8.95 -7.24
CA GLY A 39 -6.54 9.18 -8.66
C GLY A 39 -8.02 9.21 -8.99
N MET A 40 -8.32 9.32 -10.28
CA MET A 40 -9.70 9.41 -10.77
C MET A 40 -10.49 8.10 -10.57
N GLU A 41 -9.82 6.95 -10.44
CA GLU A 41 -10.47 5.65 -10.31
C GLU A 41 -11.29 5.54 -9.01
N LEU A 42 -10.71 5.98 -7.89
CA LEU A 42 -11.35 5.94 -6.57
C LEU A 42 -11.81 7.33 -6.08
N GLY A 43 -11.46 8.40 -6.78
CA GLY A 43 -11.81 9.76 -6.38
C GLY A 43 -11.15 10.23 -5.07
N ILE A 44 -10.12 9.52 -4.61
CA ILE A 44 -9.27 9.92 -3.49
C ILE A 44 -8.24 10.92 -4.00
N THR A 45 -8.15 12.08 -3.34
CA THR A 45 -7.17 13.12 -3.67
C THR A 45 -6.03 13.13 -2.65
N ASP A 46 -4.91 13.76 -3.01
CA ASP A 46 -3.75 13.90 -2.14
C ASP A 46 -4.12 14.51 -0.76
N SER A 47 -5.04 15.49 -0.73
CA SER A 47 -5.51 16.11 0.52
C SER A 47 -6.30 15.16 1.41
N GLU A 48 -7.09 14.26 0.83
CA GLU A 48 -7.87 13.29 1.61
C GLU A 48 -6.93 12.29 2.28
N VAL A 49 -5.93 11.81 1.54
CA VAL A 49 -4.88 10.94 2.10
C VAL A 49 -4.08 11.67 3.16
N GLN A 50 -3.74 12.94 2.95
CA GLN A 50 -3.08 13.75 3.96
C GLN A 50 -3.93 13.85 5.24
N SER A 51 -5.21 14.21 5.12
CA SER A 51 -6.10 14.34 6.28
C SER A 51 -6.28 13.02 7.02
N ALA A 52 -6.46 11.91 6.28
CA ALA A 52 -6.51 10.58 6.88
C ALA A 52 -5.18 10.20 7.56
N PHE A 53 -4.04 10.61 6.99
CA PHE A 53 -2.73 10.33 7.53
C PHE A 53 -2.49 11.11 8.81
N GLU A 54 -2.89 12.38 8.86
CA GLU A 54 -2.82 13.19 10.07
C GLU A 54 -3.73 12.65 11.19
N LYS A 55 -4.86 12.00 10.83
CA LYS A 55 -5.74 11.31 11.80
C LYS A 55 -5.10 10.02 12.35
N ALA A 56 -4.45 9.23 11.51
CA ALA A 56 -3.88 7.93 11.90
C ALA A 56 -2.45 8.03 12.49
N ALA A 57 -1.61 8.90 11.92
CA ALA A 57 -0.22 9.09 12.27
C ALA A 57 -0.03 10.30 13.19
N LYS A 58 0.07 10.05 14.51
CA LYS A 58 0.33 11.10 15.51
C LYS A 58 1.60 11.92 15.24
N ASP A 59 2.64 11.29 14.69
CA ASP A 59 3.92 11.96 14.39
C ASP A 59 3.90 12.67 13.02
N GLN A 60 2.85 12.45 12.21
CA GLN A 60 2.60 13.07 10.90
C GLN A 60 3.76 12.99 9.88
N LYS A 61 4.79 12.19 10.16
CA LYS A 61 5.97 12.01 9.30
C LYS A 61 6.08 10.59 8.78
N GLU A 62 5.78 9.63 9.65
CA GLU A 62 5.97 8.21 9.43
C GLU A 62 4.75 7.45 9.93
N ALA A 63 4.40 6.36 9.26
CA ALA A 63 3.36 5.44 9.69
C ALA A 63 3.88 4.00 9.68
N ASP A 64 3.55 3.27 10.74
CA ASP A 64 3.68 1.82 10.79
C ASP A 64 2.50 1.13 10.09
N PHE A 65 2.61 -0.19 9.91
CA PHE A 65 1.60 -1.00 9.23
C PHE A 65 0.17 -0.84 9.81
N SER A 66 0.04 -0.73 11.15
CA SER A 66 -1.27 -0.55 11.78
C SER A 66 -1.86 0.82 11.46
N GLN A 67 -1.02 1.85 11.45
CA GLN A 67 -1.43 3.21 11.07
C GLN A 67 -1.83 3.31 9.60
N VAL A 68 -1.12 2.60 8.70
CA VAL A 68 -1.54 2.54 7.29
C VAL A 68 -2.87 1.79 7.13
N LYS A 69 -3.13 0.73 7.92
CA LYS A 69 -4.45 0.09 7.93
C LYS A 69 -5.55 1.03 8.41
N GLU A 70 -5.31 1.80 9.47
CA GLU A 70 -6.26 2.81 9.93
C GLU A 70 -6.51 3.91 8.89
N LEU A 71 -5.45 4.33 8.18
CA LEU A 71 -5.57 5.27 7.08
C LEU A 71 -6.50 4.73 5.98
N LEU A 72 -6.31 3.48 5.57
CA LEU A 72 -7.17 2.82 4.57
C LEU A 72 -8.60 2.67 5.05
N THR A 73 -8.78 2.34 6.33
CA THR A 73 -10.11 2.25 6.94
C THR A 73 -10.80 3.61 6.94
N THR A 74 -10.06 4.68 7.24
CA THR A 74 -10.57 6.06 7.22
C THR A 74 -10.95 6.47 5.81
N LEU A 75 -10.06 6.28 4.83
CA LEU A 75 -10.32 6.61 3.43
C LEU A 75 -11.49 5.82 2.86
N GLY A 76 -11.57 4.52 3.18
CA GLY A 76 -12.68 3.66 2.80
C GLY A 76 -14.01 4.16 3.35
N ASN A 77 -14.05 4.57 4.62
CA ASN A 77 -15.26 5.15 5.21
C ASN A 77 -15.64 6.49 4.59
N GLU A 78 -14.69 7.41 4.39
CA GLU A 78 -14.96 8.75 3.83
C GLU A 78 -15.45 8.66 2.38
N LYS A 79 -14.87 7.76 1.57
CA LYS A 79 -15.21 7.57 0.15
C LYS A 79 -16.26 6.50 -0.11
N LYS A 80 -16.73 5.81 0.93
CA LYS A 80 -17.56 4.60 0.84
C LYS A 80 -16.96 3.52 -0.06
N ILE A 81 -15.65 3.34 0.03
CA ILE A 81 -14.89 2.27 -0.63
C ILE A 81 -14.59 1.20 0.41
N ASP A 82 -14.64 -0.07 0.00
CA ASP A 82 -14.28 -1.13 0.92
C ASP A 82 -12.77 -1.06 1.25
N PRO A 83 -12.38 -1.02 2.55
CA PRO A 83 -10.98 -0.97 2.92
C PRO A 83 -10.20 -2.19 2.44
N THR A 84 -10.86 -3.35 2.29
CA THR A 84 -10.25 -4.56 1.72
C THR A 84 -9.84 -4.32 0.28
N GLU A 85 -10.68 -3.66 -0.52
CA GLU A 85 -10.39 -3.35 -1.92
C GLU A 85 -9.19 -2.41 -2.05
N LEU A 86 -9.06 -1.43 -1.14
CA LEU A 86 -7.88 -0.57 -1.06
C LEU A 86 -6.62 -1.38 -0.71
N MET A 87 -6.72 -2.30 0.25
CA MET A 87 -5.62 -3.20 0.61
C MET A 87 -5.22 -4.11 -0.55
N GLU A 88 -6.16 -4.62 -1.36
CA GLU A 88 -5.86 -5.44 -2.54
C GLU A 88 -5.14 -4.65 -3.64
N LYS A 89 -5.57 -3.41 -3.90
CA LYS A 89 -4.90 -2.48 -4.83
C LYS A 89 -3.45 -2.25 -4.42
N LEU A 90 -3.24 -2.00 -3.13
CA LEU A 90 -1.91 -1.74 -2.56
C LEU A 90 -1.03 -3.00 -2.52
N ALA A 91 -1.61 -4.15 -2.18
CA ALA A 91 -0.93 -5.44 -2.25
C ALA A 91 -0.52 -5.79 -3.69
N SER A 92 -1.33 -5.39 -4.67
CA SER A 92 -1.02 -5.58 -6.10
C SER A 92 0.05 -4.62 -6.62
N THR A 93 0.37 -3.56 -5.87
CA THR A 93 1.45 -2.65 -6.20
C THR A 93 2.74 -3.13 -5.57
N SER A 94 3.46 -3.96 -6.30
CA SER A 94 4.86 -4.22 -5.95
C SER A 94 5.69 -2.96 -6.23
N PRO A 95 6.63 -2.56 -5.36
CA PRO A 95 7.60 -1.53 -5.70
C PRO A 95 8.34 -1.95 -6.98
N PRO A 96 8.73 -1.00 -7.84
CA PRO A 96 9.45 -1.30 -9.07
C PRO A 96 10.67 -2.13 -8.71
N LYS A 97 10.75 -3.32 -9.32
CA LYS A 97 11.83 -4.29 -9.15
C LYS A 97 13.17 -3.58 -9.32
N THR A 98 13.82 -3.19 -8.23
CA THR A 98 15.25 -2.94 -8.26
C THR A 98 15.86 -4.28 -8.68
N THR A 99 16.41 -4.30 -9.89
CA THR A 99 17.05 -5.47 -10.49
C THR A 99 18.20 -5.94 -9.62
N GLN A 100 17.92 -6.76 -8.61
CA GLN A 100 18.84 -7.78 -8.14
C GLN A 100 18.08 -8.92 -7.42
N GLY A 101 17.79 -9.95 -8.22
CA GLY A 101 17.53 -11.34 -7.83
C GLY A 101 16.79 -11.64 -6.52
N ALA A 102 15.48 -11.82 -6.59
CA ALA A 102 14.81 -12.99 -6.02
C ALA A 102 13.41 -13.08 -6.64
N ASP A 103 13.23 -14.11 -7.45
CA ASP A 103 11.93 -14.57 -7.93
C ASP A 103 11.28 -15.38 -6.79
N PRO A 104 10.02 -15.11 -6.43
CA PRO A 104 9.18 -16.22 -6.00
C PRO A 104 7.89 -16.22 -6.82
N GLY A 105 7.94 -16.89 -7.97
CA GLY A 105 6.96 -17.90 -8.33
C GLY A 105 5.53 -17.42 -8.59
N ALA A 106 5.21 -17.20 -9.86
CA ALA A 106 3.87 -17.48 -10.38
C ALA A 106 3.88 -17.70 -11.91
N LYS A 107 4.12 -18.94 -12.36
CA LYS A 107 3.43 -19.51 -13.53
C LYS A 107 3.13 -20.99 -13.29
N VAL A 108 1.91 -21.22 -12.83
CA VAL A 108 0.90 -22.15 -13.38
C VAL A 108 1.42 -23.39 -14.14
N GLY A 109 0.96 -24.55 -13.69
CA GLY A 109 1.17 -25.82 -14.39
C GLY A 109 0.65 -25.82 -15.83
N LYS A 110 1.39 -26.50 -16.70
CA LYS A 110 0.86 -27.13 -17.91
C LYS A 110 1.33 -28.58 -17.89
N GLY A 111 0.37 -29.49 -17.80
CA GLY A 111 0.61 -30.91 -18.02
C GLY A 111 0.93 -31.23 -19.48
N THR A 112 1.08 -32.53 -19.71
CA THR A 112 1.30 -33.26 -20.97
C THR A 112 2.76 -33.38 -21.43
N MET A 113 3.36 -34.53 -21.10
CA MET A 113 3.71 -35.53 -22.12
C MET A 113 3.57 -36.93 -21.53
#